data_AF-A0A2E4YRU9-F1
#
_entry.id   AF-A0A2E4YRU9-F1
#
_cell.length_a   1.000
_cell.length_b   1.000
_cell.length_c   1.000
_cell.angle_alpha   90.00
_cell.angle_beta   90.00
_cell.angle_gamma   90.00
#
_symmetry.space_group_name_H-M   'P 1'
#
loop_
_entity.id
_entity.type
_entity.pdbx_description
1 polymer ?
#
loop_
_entity_poly.entity_id
_entity_poly.type
_entity_poly.pdbx_seq_one_letter_code
_entity_poly.pdbx_strand_id
1 'polypeptide(L)'
;MDIELVVWGIIPLLIGLIEIYFSIRLYFKQKSVPQLLLSILICLINGFSALIIIEMIFGAYPTFLPHIGIAISTIIIIIQILISKKRKATPPKLH
;
A
#
# COMPACT_ATOMS: atom_id res chain seq x y z
N MET A 1 0.74 24.94 11.49
CA MET A 1 0.13 23.69 11.00
C MET A 1 -0.17 22.87 12.22
N ASP A 2 -1.43 22.52 12.44
CA ASP A 2 -1.82 21.76 13.62
C ASP A 2 -1.15 20.39 13.58
N ILE A 3 -0.45 20.05 14.67
CA ILE A 3 0.27 18.77 14.81
C ILE A 3 -0.66 17.58 14.52
N GLU A 4 -1.94 17.73 14.87
CA GLU A 4 -2.99 16.76 14.59
C GLU A 4 -3.15 16.47 13.09
N LEU A 5 -3.19 17.49 12.23
CA LEU A 5 -3.29 17.31 10.77
C LEU A 5 -2.11 16.53 10.21
N VAL A 6 -0.92 16.75 10.77
CA VAL A 6 0.31 16.06 10.36
C VAL A 6 0.24 14.59 10.70
N VAL A 7 -0.12 14.29 11.96
CA VAL A 7 -0.13 12.93 12.50
C VAL A 7 -1.27 12.10 11.91
N TRP A 8 -2.45 12.69 11.77
CA TRP A 8 -3.66 11.99 11.32
C TRP A 8 -3.88 12.01 9.81
N GLY A 9 -3.23 12.93 9.08
CA GLY A 9 -3.40 13.06 7.65
C GLY A 9 -2.12 12.80 6.87
N ILE A 10 -1.13 13.69 7.04
CA ILE A 10 0.07 13.72 6.18
C ILE A 10 0.91 12.44 6.34
N ILE A 11 1.17 12.00 7.57
CA ILE A 11 2.01 10.81 7.83
C ILE A 11 1.39 9.54 7.21
N PRO A 12 0.12 9.18 7.48
CA PRO A 12 -0.52 8.03 6.87
C PRO A 12 -0.53 8.10 5.33
N LEU A 13 -0.80 9.27 4.76
CA LEU A 13 -0.81 9.47 3.31
C LEU A 13 0.56 9.16 2.70
N LEU A 14 1.65 9.63 3.31
CA LEU A 14 3.01 9.34 2.86
C LEU A 14 3.34 7.86 2.95
N ILE A 15 2.92 7.17 4.02
CA ILE A 15 3.11 5.72 4.16
C ILE A 15 2.40 4.99 3.01
N GLY A 16 1.14 5.33 2.72
CA GLY A 16 0.40 4.72 1.62
C GLY A 16 1.03 4.93 0.25
N LEU A 17 1.57 6.12 -0.01
CA LEU A 17 2.31 6.40 -1.26
C LEU A 17 3.59 5.55 -1.38
N ILE A 18 4.32 5.39 -0.28
CA ILE A 18 5.52 4.54 -0.22
C ILE A 18 5.14 3.09 -0.54
N GLU A 19 4.06 2.58 0.05
CA GLU A 19 3.57 1.21 -0.21
C GLU A 19 3.20 0.99 -1.67
N ILE A 20 2.44 1.91 -2.28
CA ILE A 20 2.09 1.84 -3.70
C ILE A 20 3.36 1.79 -4.55
N TYR A 21 4.32 2.68 -4.30
CA TYR A 21 5.57 2.72 -5.04
C TYR A 21 6.36 1.39 -4.95
N PHE A 22 6.54 0.86 -3.73
CA PHE A 22 7.24 -0.40 -3.54
C PHE A 22 6.50 -1.58 -4.16
N SER A 23 5.17 -1.59 -4.08
CA SER A 23 4.35 -2.64 -4.66
C SER A 23 4.47 -2.69 -6.19
N ILE A 24 4.33 -1.54 -6.84
CA ILE A 24 4.50 -1.41 -8.30
C ILE A 24 5.92 -1.84 -8.71
N ARG A 25 6.94 -1.44 -7.95
CA ARG A 25 8.33 -1.85 -8.20
C ARG A 25 8.51 -3.36 -8.08
N LEU A 26 7.86 -4.03 -7.12
CA LEU A 26 7.90 -5.50 -6.98
C LEU A 26 7.21 -6.21 -8.13
N TYR A 27 6.06 -5.69 -8.59
CA TYR A 27 5.38 -6.18 -9.77
C TYR A 27 6.28 -6.12 -11.00
N PHE A 28 6.90 -4.96 -11.31
CA PHE A 28 7.77 -4.84 -12.49
C PHE A 28 9.01 -5.73 -12.46
N LYS A 29 9.51 -6.09 -11.26
CA LYS A 29 10.65 -7.01 -11.11
C LYS A 29 10.32 -8.47 -11.43
N GLN A 30 9.07 -8.90 -11.25
CA GLN A 30 8.68 -10.32 -11.42
C GLN A 30 7.69 -10.56 -12.55
N LYS A 31 6.92 -9.53 -12.94
CA LYS A 31 5.87 -9.56 -13.96
C LYS A 31 4.95 -10.79 -13.85
N SER A 32 4.57 -11.14 -12.62
CA SER A 32 3.72 -12.31 -12.35
C SER A 32 2.31 -11.90 -11.96
N VAL A 33 1.33 -12.73 -12.34
CA VAL A 33 -0.10 -12.49 -12.05
C VAL A 33 -0.36 -12.29 -10.55
N PRO A 34 0.20 -13.09 -9.62
CA PRO A 34 -0.01 -12.85 -8.19
C PRO A 34 0.50 -11.47 -7.74
N GLN A 35 1.63 -11.02 -8.29
CA GLN A 35 2.18 -9.71 -7.98
C GLN A 35 1.30 -8.57 -8.51
N LEU A 36 0.71 -8.74 -9.70
CA LEU A 36 -0.23 -7.77 -10.26
C LEU A 36 -1.48 -7.63 -9.39
N LEU A 37 -2.07 -8.76 -8.98
CA LEU A 37 -3.27 -8.77 -8.14
C LEU A 37 -3.02 -8.11 -6.79
N LEU A 38 -1.89 -8.41 -6.14
CA LEU A 38 -1.51 -7.77 -4.88
C LEU A 38 -1.27 -6.27 -5.06
N SER A 39 -0.64 -5.85 -6.16
CA SER A 39 -0.44 -4.42 -6.45
C SER A 39 -1.73 -3.66 -6.71
N ILE A 40 -2.68 -4.25 -7.43
CA ILE A 40 -4.02 -3.65 -7.61
C ILE A 40 -4.71 -3.49 -6.26
N LEU A 41 -4.68 -4.54 -5.42
CA LEU A 41 -5.31 -4.50 -4.10
C LEU A 41 -4.68 -3.42 -3.19
N ILE A 42 -3.35 -3.34 -3.14
CA ILE A 42 -2.62 -2.28 -2.41
C ILE A 42 -3.02 -0.89 -2.92
N CYS A 43 -3.12 -0.72 -4.23
CA CYS A 43 -3.50 0.56 -4.84
C CYS A 43 -4.94 0.95 -4.50
N LEU A 44 -5.88 0.00 -4.52
CA LEU A 44 -7.28 0.26 -4.18
C LEU A 44 -7.43 0.65 -2.70
N ILE A 45 -6.80 -0.10 -1.80
CA ILE A 45 -6.87 0.16 -0.36
C ILE A 45 -6.25 1.53 -0.04
N ASN A 46 -5.03 1.80 -0.50
CA ASN A 46 -4.38 3.07 -0.25
C ASN A 46 -5.07 4.25 -0.95
N GLY A 47 -5.61 4.03 -2.15
CA GLY A 47 -6.39 5.05 -2.86
C GLY A 47 -7.65 5.44 -2.08
N PHE A 48 -8.37 4.45 -1.55
CA PHE A 48 -9.54 4.71 -0.71
C PHE A 48 -9.16 5.39 0.62
N SER A 49 -8.09 4.95 1.27
CA SER A 49 -7.56 5.62 2.47
C SER A 49 -7.17 7.07 2.19
N ALA A 50 -6.53 7.34 1.05
CA ALA A 50 -6.13 8.69 0.66
C ALA A 50 -7.35 9.60 0.46
N LEU A 51 -8.43 9.12 -0.16
CA LEU A 51 -9.67 9.90 -0.31
C LEU A 51 -10.25 10.31 1.05
N ILE A 52 -10.34 9.39 2.00
CA ILE A 52 -10.84 9.69 3.36
C ILE A 52 -9.91 10.69 4.07
N ILE A 53 -8.59 10.51 3.97
CA ILE A 53 -7.62 11.43 4.57
C ILE A 53 -7.76 12.84 3.98
N ILE A 54 -7.96 12.95 2.67
CA ILE A 54 -8.17 14.25 2.01
C ILE A 54 -9.43 14.93 2.55
N GLU A 55 -10.54 14.19 2.70
CA GLU A 55 -11.76 14.74 3.32
C GLU A 55 -11.52 15.18 4.77
N MET A 56 -10.76 14.41 5.56
CA MET A 56 -10.38 14.78 6.93
C MET A 56 -9.57 16.09 6.96
N ILE A 57 -8.66 16.28 5.99
CA ILE A 57 -7.87 17.52 5.87
C ILE A 57 -8.77 18.73 5.57
N PHE A 58 -9.87 18.53 4.84
CA PHE A 58 -10.86 19.57 4.54
C PHE A 58 -11.94 19.76 5.63
N GLY A 59 -11.76 19.14 6.80
CA GLY A 59 -12.62 19.35 7.97
C GLY A 59 -13.69 18.29 8.19
N ALA A 60 -13.64 17.15 7.50
CA ALA A 60 -14.48 16.00 7.83
C ALA A 60 -14.10 15.41 9.20
N TYR A 61 -15.04 14.69 9.81
CA TYR A 61 -14.83 14.09 11.13
C TYR A 61 -13.67 13.07 11.10
N PRO A 62 -12.70 13.17 12.03
CA PRO A 62 -11.54 12.29 12.03
C PRO A 62 -11.94 10.83 12.29
N THR A 63 -11.37 9.91 11.51
CA THR A 63 -11.64 8.48 11.64
C THR A 63 -10.35 7.65 11.56
N PHE A 64 -10.36 6.51 12.25
CA PHE A 64 -9.28 5.52 12.21
C PHE A 64 -9.30 4.68 10.93
N LEU A 65 -10.38 4.71 10.16
CA LEU A 65 -10.56 3.86 8.98
C LEU A 65 -9.40 3.93 7.96
N PRO A 66 -8.90 5.11 7.53
CA PRO A 66 -7.79 5.16 6.58
C PRO A 66 -6.50 4.56 7.14
N HIS A 67 -6.27 4.69 8.45
CA HIS A 67 -5.11 4.13 9.16
C HIS A 67 -5.16 2.60 9.17
N ILE A 68 -6.35 2.03 9.44
CA ILE A 68 -6.58 0.59 9.39
C ILE A 68 -6.37 0.08 7.95
N GLY A 69 -6.88 0.80 6.95
CA GLY A 69 -6.66 0.47 5.54
C GLY A 69 -5.18 0.41 5.19
N ILE A 70 -4.40 1.44 5.56
CA ILE A 70 -2.95 1.47 5.35
C ILE A 70 -2.28 0.31 6.07
N ALA A 71 -2.63 0.02 7.32
CA ALA A 71 -2.05 -1.12 8.06
C ALA A 71 -2.33 -2.48 7.39
N ILE A 72 -3.55 -2.69 6.86
CA ILE A 72 -3.88 -3.89 6.07
C ILE A 72 -3.02 -3.93 4.80
N SER A 73 -2.86 -2.81 4.12
CA SER A 73 -2.00 -2.72 2.94
C SER A 73 -0.53 -3.02 3.27
N THR A 74 -0.03 -2.61 4.44
CA THR A 74 1.30 -2.98 4.93
C THR A 74 1.43 -4.50 5.07
N ILE A 75 0.41 -5.19 5.58
CA ILE A 75 0.45 -6.66 5.68
C ILE A 75 0.51 -7.28 4.28
N ILE A 76 -0.26 -6.74 3.33
CA ILE A 76 -0.29 -7.23 1.94
C ILE A 76 1.08 -7.01 1.27
N ILE A 77 1.75 -5.87 1.49
CA ILE A 77 3.08 -5.63 0.90
C ILE A 77 4.14 -6.58 1.48
N ILE A 78 4.04 -6.93 2.77
CA ILE A 78 4.92 -7.95 3.39
C ILE A 78 4.70 -9.30 2.70
N ILE A 79 3.45 -9.72 2.50
CA ILE A 79 3.13 -10.95 1.76
C ILE A 79 3.70 -10.91 0.35
N GLN A 80 3.54 -9.78 -0.34
CA GLN A 80 4.07 -9.55 -1.68
C GLN A 80 5.60 -9.73 -1.73
N ILE A 81 6.32 -9.20 -0.74
CA ILE A 81 7.77 -9.38 -0.57
C ILE A 81 8.13 -10.85 -0.31
N LEU A 82 7.39 -11.56 0.55
CA LEU A 82 7.66 -12.97 0.86
C LEU A 82 7.51 -13.87 -0.38
N ILE A 83 6.45 -13.67 -1.17
CA ILE A 83 6.25 -14.37 -2.45
C ILE A 83 7.40 -14.08 -3.40
N SER A 84 7.85 -12.82 -3.45
CA SER A 84 8.97 -12.37 -4.28
C SER A 84 10.27 -13.08 -3.94
N LYS A 85 10.56 -13.24 -2.65
CA LYS A 85 11.75 -13.95 -2.16
C LYS A 85 11.71 -15.44 -2.51
N LYS A 86 10.57 -16.10 -2.35
CA LYS A 86 10.40 -17.52 -2.70
C LYS A 86 10.66 -17.78 -4.20
N ARG A 87 10.13 -16.94 -5.10
CA ARG A 87 10.35 -17.07 -6.55
C ARG A 87 11.81 -16.87 -6.98
N LYS A 88 12.59 -16.04 -6.28
CA LYS A 88 14.02 -15.90 -6.58
C LYS A 88 14.81 -17.17 -6.24
N ALA A 89 14.38 -17.92 -5.22
CA ALA A 89 15.03 -19.17 -4.83
C ALA A 89 14.70 -20.33 -5.78
N THR A 90 13.59 -20.24 -6.54
CA THR A 90 13.16 -21.28 -7.49
C THR A 90 12.95 -20.62 -8.86
N PRO A 91 14.00 -20.51 -9.69
CA PRO A 91 13.85 -19.93 -11.02
C PRO A 91 12.81 -20.74 -11.83
N PRO A 92 12.05 -20.07 -12.71
CA PRO A 92 11.06 -20.75 -13.54
C PRO A 92 11.76 -21.83 -14.37
N LYS A 93 11.26 -23.07 -14.31
CA LYS A 93 11.64 -24.10 -15.27
C LYS A 93 11.19 -23.62 -16.65
N LEU A 94 12.16 -23.31 -17.51
CA LEU A 94 11.94 -23.11 -18.93
C LEU A 94 11.39 -24.44 -19.48
N HIS A 95 10.11 -24.44 -19.85
CA HIS A 95 9.48 -25.51 -20.61
C HIS A 95 9.48 -25.14 -22.08
#